data_AF-A0AAV2ILK4-F1
#
_entry.id   AF-A0AAV2ILK4-F1
#
_cell.length_a   1.000
_cell.length_b   1.000
_cell.length_c   1.000
_cell.angle_alpha   90.00
_cell.angle_beta   90.00
_cell.angle_gamma   90.00
#
_symmetry.space_group_name_H-M   'P 1'
#
loop_
_entity.id
_entity.type
_entity.pdbx_description
1 polymer ?
#
loop_
_entity_poly.entity_id
_entity_poly.type
_entity_poly.pdbx_seq_one_letter_code
_entity_poly.pdbx_strand_id
1 'polypeptide(L)' 'GRNIALKQNTSQTSTSLHGNSYDYSRSENAVDGNTDGSFRQKSCTRTDSQGQKPSWTVRLSGHHVVNRYNIYNRKGGQ' A
#
# COMPACT_ATOMS: atom_id res chain seq x y z
N GLY A 1 8.28 -8.69 16.70
CA GLY A 1 9.07 -9.08 15.52
C GLY A 1 9.36 -7.86 14.67
N ARG A 2 10.45 -7.85 13.88
CA ARG A 2 10.82 -6.73 13.00
C ARG A 2 9.92 -6.69 11.77
N ASN A 3 9.37 -5.52 11.43
CA ASN A 3 8.68 -5.32 10.15
C ASN A 3 9.73 -5.21 9.04
N ILE A 4 9.89 -6.28 8.26
CA ILE A 4 10.84 -6.33 7.13
C ILE A 4 10.30 -5.68 5.85
N ALA A 5 9.00 -5.37 5.80
CA ALA A 5 8.37 -4.70 4.66
C ALA A 5 8.54 -3.18 4.70
N LEU A 6 8.83 -2.59 5.86
CA LEU A 6 8.96 -1.15 6.06
C LEU A 6 9.92 -0.53 5.04
N LYS A 7 9.43 0.45 4.27
CA LYS A 7 10.15 1.20 3.23
C LYS A 7 10.79 0.34 2.13
N GLN A 8 10.31 -0.89 1.94
CA GLN A 8 10.71 -1.72 0.81
C GLN A 8 10.10 -1.23 -0.49
N ASN A 9 10.62 -1.71 -1.61
CA ASN A 9 10.13 -1.31 -2.92
C ASN A 9 8.77 -1.97 -3.21
N THR A 10 7.83 -1.19 -3.71
CA THR A 10 6.45 -1.66 -3.94
C THR A 10 6.00 -1.35 -5.36
N SER A 11 5.02 -2.11 -5.84
CA SER A 11 4.30 -1.85 -7.07
C SER A 11 2.84 -2.24 -6.92
N GLN A 12 1.99 -1.65 -7.75
CA GLN A 12 0.59 -2.05 -7.89
C GLN A 12 0.20 -1.94 -9.36
N THR A 13 -0.84 -2.68 -9.78
CA THR A 13 -1.26 -2.76 -11.18
C THR A 13 -1.58 -1.40 -11.81
N SER A 14 -2.13 -0.49 -11.01
CA SER A 14 -2.43 0.90 -11.41
C SER A 14 -2.48 1.78 -10.17
N THR A 15 -2.36 3.10 -10.34
CA THR A 15 -2.45 4.05 -9.21
C THR A 15 -3.53 5.07 -9.52
N SER A 16 -4.59 5.09 -8.70
CA SER A 16 -5.70 6.02 -8.89
C SER A 16 -5.32 7.45 -8.47
N LEU A 17 -5.75 8.43 -9.25
CA LEU A 17 -5.70 9.83 -8.85
C LEU A 17 -6.77 10.13 -7.79
N HIS A 18 -6.43 10.98 -6.83
CA HIS A 18 -7.38 11.67 -5.96
C HIS A 18 -7.10 13.17 -5.98
N GLY A 19 -8.05 13.98 -6.44
CA GLY A 19 -7.88 15.43 -6.55
C GLY A 19 -6.64 15.83 -7.36
N ASN A 20 -6.40 15.15 -8.49
CA ASN A 20 -5.22 15.33 -9.35
C ASN A 20 -3.86 15.01 -8.71
N SER A 21 -3.83 14.22 -7.62
CA SER A 21 -2.59 13.75 -7.00
C SER A 21 -2.56 12.23 -6.85
N TYR A 22 -1.39 11.63 -7.08
CA TYR A 22 -1.13 10.21 -6.81
C TYR A 22 -0.77 9.93 -5.34
N ASP A 23 -0.39 10.95 -4.56
CA ASP A 23 0.17 10.79 -3.20
C ASP A 23 -0.79 10.05 -2.26
N TYR A 24 -2.09 10.17 -2.48
CA TYR A 24 -3.12 9.48 -1.70
C TYR A 24 -3.18 7.97 -1.93
N SER A 25 -2.63 7.49 -3.05
CA SER A 25 -2.93 6.18 -3.60
C SER A 25 -1.70 5.33 -3.89
N ARG A 26 -0.49 5.88 -3.69
CA ARG A 26 0.76 5.24 -4.12
C ARG A 26 0.99 3.90 -3.43
N SER A 27 1.69 2.99 -4.12
CA SER A 27 1.97 1.67 -3.59
C SER A 27 2.81 1.69 -2.31
N GLU A 28 3.73 2.66 -2.17
CA GLU A 28 4.63 2.74 -1.02
C GLU A 28 3.92 3.08 0.30
N ASN A 29 2.70 3.61 0.22
CA ASN A 29 1.88 3.96 1.38
C ASN A 29 1.58 2.73 2.26
N ALA A 30 1.48 1.52 1.70
CA ALA A 30 1.26 0.29 2.48
C ALA A 30 2.48 -0.14 3.33
N VAL A 31 3.65 0.46 3.08
CA VAL A 31 4.91 0.14 3.80
C VAL A 31 5.56 1.39 4.39
N ASP A 32 4.80 2.47 4.60
CA ASP A 32 5.32 3.73 5.09
C ASP A 32 5.54 3.77 6.62
N GLY A 33 4.95 2.82 7.36
CA GLY A 33 5.02 2.68 8.81
C GLY A 33 3.78 3.20 9.55
N ASN A 34 2.80 3.75 8.85
CA ASN A 34 1.54 4.23 9.41
C ASN A 34 0.42 3.23 9.08
N THR A 35 -0.39 2.91 10.10
CA THR A 35 -1.47 1.91 10.00
C THR A 35 -2.86 2.55 10.00
N ASP A 36 -2.93 3.88 9.83
CA ASP A 36 -4.19 4.59 9.73
C ASP A 36 -4.90 4.21 8.42
N GLY A 37 -6.12 3.68 8.56
CA GLY A 37 -6.95 3.29 7.42
C GLY A 37 -7.66 4.46 6.74
N SER A 38 -7.53 5.69 7.23
CA SER A 38 -8.16 6.87 6.61
C SER A 38 -7.43 7.25 5.31
N PHE A 39 -8.14 7.17 4.18
CA PHE A 39 -7.58 7.50 2.87
C PHE A 39 -7.02 8.92 2.77
N ARG A 40 -7.60 9.86 3.53
CA ARG A 40 -7.17 11.26 3.59
C ARG A 40 -5.78 11.45 4.21
N GLN A 41 -5.28 10.48 4.98
CA GLN A 41 -3.95 10.53 5.60
C GLN A 41 -2.82 10.19 4.63
N LYS A 42 -3.11 9.90 3.35
CA LYS A 42 -2.11 9.54 2.33
C LYS A 42 -1.24 8.34 2.74
N SER A 43 -1.84 7.41 3.48
CA SER A 43 -1.20 6.21 4.03
C SER A 43 -1.95 4.93 3.63
N CYS A 44 -2.75 5.02 2.56
CA CYS A 44 -3.41 3.87 1.94
C CYS A 44 -2.95 3.75 0.48
N THR A 45 -3.04 2.56 -0.08
CA THR A 45 -2.87 2.31 -1.52
C THR A 45 -4.23 2.37 -2.22
N ARG A 46 -4.25 2.66 -3.52
CA ARG A 46 -5.47 2.58 -4.33
C ARG A 46 -5.15 2.34 -5.79
N THR A 47 -5.65 1.22 -6.31
CA THR A 47 -5.66 0.93 -7.74
C THR A 47 -6.86 1.56 -8.42
N ASP A 48 -6.78 1.71 -9.74
CA ASP A 48 -7.96 2.03 -10.56
C ASP A 48 -8.96 0.87 -10.56
N SER A 49 -10.23 1.20 -10.83
CA SER A 49 -11.34 0.24 -10.82
C SER A 49 -11.59 -0.46 -12.16
N GLN A 50 -10.82 -0.16 -13.21
CA GLN A 50 -11.08 -0.67 -14.57
C GLN A 50 -9.97 -1.59 -15.09
N GLY A 51 -10.37 -2.66 -15.79
CA GLY A 51 -9.56 -3.35 -16.80
C GLY A 51 -8.59 -4.44 -16.34
N GLN A 52 -8.03 -4.36 -15.12
CA GLN A 52 -7.11 -5.38 -14.58
C GLN A 52 -7.55 -5.89 -13.21
N LYS A 53 -7.25 -7.17 -12.93
CA LYS A 53 -7.37 -7.72 -11.57
C LYS A 53 -6.39 -6.97 -10.67
N PRO A 54 -6.85 -6.18 -9.68
CA PRO A 54 -5.97 -5.33 -8.92
C PRO A 54 -5.00 -6.16 -8.10
N SER A 55 -3.72 -5.81 -8.13
CA SER A 55 -2.71 -6.41 -7.27
C SER A 55 -1.74 -5.36 -6.75
N TRP A 56 -1.17 -5.66 -5.59
CA TRP A 56 -0.09 -4.91 -4.96
C TRP A 56 1.01 -5.89 -4.60
N THR A 57 2.26 -5.51 -4.79
CA THR A 57 3.44 -6.34 -4.55
C THR A 57 4.48 -5.54 -3.79
N VAL A 58 5.12 -6.18 -2.81
CA VAL A 58 6.34 -5.69 -2.16
C VAL A 58 7.50 -6.59 -2.52
N ARG A 59 8.62 -5.98 -2.92
CA ARG A 59 9.89 -6.67 -3.15
C ARG A 59 10.80 -6.41 -1.97
N LEU A 60 11.05 -7.46 -1.20
CA LEU A 60 12.01 -7.41 -0.09
C LEU A 60 13.45 -7.38 -0.64
N SER A 61 14.33 -6.67 0.05
CA SER A 61 15.75 -6.51 -0.32
C SER A 61 16.60 -7.78 -0.22
N GLY A 62 16.01 -8.92 0.17
CA GLY A 62 16.69 -10.20 0.27
C GLY A 62 15.73 -11.34 0.62
N HIS A 63 16.28 -12.53 0.83
CA HIS A 63 15.53 -13.68 1.29
C HIS A 63 15.26 -13.56 2.79
N HIS A 64 13.99 -13.73 3.18
CA HIS A 64 13.56 -13.66 4.56
C HIS A 64 12.58 -14.79 4.88
N VAL A 65 12.72 -15.36 6.07
CA VAL A 65 11.68 -16.22 6.66
C VAL A 65 10.57 -15.31 7.17
N VAL A 66 9.37 -15.43 6.60
CA VAL A 66 8.21 -14.62 7.00
C VAL A 66 7.30 -15.43 7.92
N ASN A 67 7.19 -14.98 9.17
CA ASN A 67 6.41 -15.69 10.20
C ASN A 67 4.99 -15.14 10.38
N ARG A 68 4.72 -13.92 9.90
CA ARG A 68 3.42 -13.25 10.05
C ARG A 68 3.20 -12.20 8.98
N TYR A 69 1.97 -12.09 8.52
CA TYR A 69 1.47 -10.97 7.72
C TYR A 69 0.44 -10.19 8.55
N ASN A 70 0.59 -8.87 8.60
CA ASN A 70 -0.41 -7.97 9.17
C ASN A 70 -0.91 -7.08 8.02
N ILE A 71 -2.22 -7.13 7.74
CA ILE A 71 -2.85 -6.34 6.68
C ILE A 71 -3.81 -5.36 7.36
N TYR A 72 -3.62 -4.06 7.10
CA TYR A 72 -4.48 -3.00 7.63
C TYR A 72 -5.38 -2.50 6.51
N ASN A 73 -6.69 -2.67 6.67
CA ASN A 73 -7.66 -2.27 5.65
C ASN A 73 -8.02 -0.78 5.78
N ARG A 74 -8.44 -0.16 4.67
CA ARG A 74 -9.02 1.18 4.67
C ARG A 74 -10.22 1.23 5.61
N LYS A 75 -10.29 2.27 6.44
CA LYS A 75 -11.44 2.59 7.30
C LYS A 75 -12.28 3.67 6.62
N GLY A 76 -13.59 3.45 6.53
CA GLY A 76 -14.51 4.33 5.81
C GLY A 76 -14.53 5.76 6.36
N GLY A 77 -14.48 6.74 5.45
CA GLY A 77 -14.41 8.18 5.74
C GLY A 77 -14.09 8.98 4.47
N GLN A 78 -15.02 8.93 3.50
CA GLN A 78 -14.96 9.42 2.11
C GLN A 78 -14.03 8.64 1.17
#